data_AF-A0A954LI25-F1
#
_entry.id   AF-A0A954LI25-F1
#
_cell.length_a   1.000
_cell.length_b   1.000
_cell.length_c   1.000
_cell.angle_alpha   90.00
_cell.angle_beta   90.00
_cell.angle_gamma   90.00
#
_symmetry.space_group_name_H-M   'P 1'
#
loop_
_entity.id
_entity.type
_entity.pdbx_description
1 polymer ?
#
loop_
_entity_poly.entity_id
_entity_poly.type
_entity_poly.pdbx_seq_one_letter_code
_entity_poly.pdbx_strand_id
1 'polypeptide(L)'
;QNPHLPRLANWLAGQRQHGQYWRSTRDSALAVHALADYLLKFQETKVEYPLSVLLDGGSVKEAKVSWRNMLDMTNRIRVDGSHLKPGRHRITLEKKKPGPLFYSMTAQYVFKPKRILAEGNGMKIKRRYFKLPSRTLSKTTDSNNQQRTELTDGDSITIGDTVEVELTITADEDYDFVAFEDPKPAGCEPLQLRSGSTWGDGLCTNLELRDENVTFFVSWLSKGTHKLRYKLRTEMTGTFHVLPTKGFAMYAPEIHTRSAEVVFRILDRTAVGESNSNEQN
;
A
#
# COMPACT_ATOMS: atom_id res chain seq x y z
N GLN A 1 -16.85 -22.62 34.19
CA GLN A 1 -16.26 -22.04 32.96
C GLN A 1 -17.14 -20.88 32.51
N ASN A 2 -16.57 -19.76 32.04
CA ASN A 2 -17.37 -18.62 31.58
C ASN A 2 -18.06 -18.98 30.24
N PRO A 3 -19.41 -19.05 30.19
CA PRO A 3 -20.16 -19.50 29.01
C PRO A 3 -20.07 -18.52 27.83
N HIS A 4 -19.57 -17.30 28.04
CA HIS A 4 -19.46 -16.28 27.00
C HIS A 4 -18.20 -16.41 26.15
N LEU A 5 -17.21 -17.20 26.58
CA LEU A 5 -15.91 -17.30 25.89
C LEU A 5 -16.00 -17.74 24.42
N PRO A 6 -16.79 -18.78 24.05
CA PRO A 6 -16.97 -19.14 22.64
C PRO A 6 -17.63 -18.04 21.81
N ARG A 7 -18.55 -17.28 22.41
CA ARG A 7 -19.22 -16.16 21.73
C ARG A 7 -18.25 -14.99 21.50
N LEU A 8 -17.39 -14.70 22.48
CA LEU A 8 -16.37 -13.67 22.37
C LEU A 8 -15.30 -14.03 21.35
N ALA A 9 -14.83 -15.29 21.33
CA ALA A 9 -13.88 -15.77 20.34
C ALA A 9 -14.44 -15.69 18.92
N ASN A 10 -15.69 -16.12 18.71
CA ASN A 10 -16.37 -16.01 17.43
C ASN A 10 -16.59 -14.54 17.01
N TRP A 11 -17.00 -13.68 17.95
CA TRP A 11 -17.13 -12.25 17.69
C TRP A 11 -15.79 -11.65 17.26
N LEU A 12 -14.72 -11.89 18.02
CA LEU A 12 -13.39 -11.36 17.74
C LEU A 12 -12.89 -11.83 16.37
N ALA A 13 -13.04 -13.12 16.04
CA ALA A 13 -12.67 -13.68 14.74
C ALA A 13 -13.48 -13.07 13.57
N GLY A 14 -14.74 -12.69 13.83
CA GLY A 14 -15.64 -12.02 12.89
C GLY A 14 -15.40 -10.51 12.74
N GLN A 15 -14.70 -9.86 13.68
CA GLN A 15 -14.37 -8.43 13.61
C GLN A 15 -13.17 -8.11 12.69
N ARG A 16 -12.62 -9.10 11.98
CA ARG A 16 -11.55 -8.84 11.00
C ARG A 16 -12.04 -7.92 9.90
N GLN A 17 -11.36 -6.79 9.71
CA GLN A 17 -11.56 -5.90 8.57
C GLN A 17 -10.97 -6.57 7.31
N HIS A 18 -11.75 -6.52 6.22
CA HIS A 18 -11.40 -7.11 4.92
C HIS A 18 -10.94 -8.59 5.01
N GLY A 19 -11.30 -9.30 6.09
CA GLY A 19 -10.93 -10.68 6.36
C GLY A 19 -9.46 -10.94 6.73
N GLN A 20 -8.62 -9.92 6.86
CA GLN A 20 -7.16 -10.10 6.98
C GLN A 20 -6.52 -9.51 8.24
N TYR A 21 -7.09 -8.45 8.81
CA TYR A 21 -6.51 -7.77 9.97
C TYR A 21 -7.59 -7.23 10.90
N TRP A 22 -7.20 -6.91 12.13
CA TRP A 22 -7.97 -6.04 13.01
C TRP A 22 -7.44 -4.62 12.89
N ARG A 23 -8.13 -3.65 13.48
CA ARG A 23 -7.95 -2.20 13.27
C ARG A 23 -6.50 -1.72 13.08
N SER A 24 -5.56 -2.26 13.85
CA SER A 24 -4.13 -1.94 13.72
C SER A 24 -3.26 -3.20 13.73
N THR A 25 -1.96 -3.03 13.43
CA THR A 25 -0.97 -4.12 13.59
C THR A 25 -0.92 -4.62 15.04
N ARG A 26 -1.02 -3.71 16.02
CA ARG A 26 -1.09 -4.03 17.45
C ARG A 26 -2.35 -4.82 17.79
N ASP A 27 -3.51 -4.34 17.36
CA ASP A 27 -4.78 -5.02 17.64
C ASP A 27 -4.82 -6.40 16.99
N SER A 28 -4.25 -6.51 15.78
CA SER A 28 -4.11 -7.78 15.07
C SER A 28 -3.22 -8.75 15.85
N ALA A 29 -2.08 -8.30 16.37
CA ALA A 29 -1.20 -9.14 17.18
C ALA A 29 -1.90 -9.62 18.46
N LEU A 30 -2.61 -8.74 19.17
CA LEU A 30 -3.36 -9.09 20.38
C LEU A 30 -4.52 -10.05 20.08
N ALA A 31 -5.26 -9.82 19.00
CA ALA A 31 -6.37 -10.69 18.60
C ALA A 31 -5.88 -12.08 18.21
N VAL A 32 -4.80 -12.18 17.43
CA VAL A 32 -4.16 -13.45 17.06
C VAL A 32 -3.69 -14.20 18.31
N HIS A 33 -3.03 -13.50 19.23
CA HIS A 33 -2.55 -14.09 20.48
C HIS A 33 -3.72 -14.64 21.33
N ALA A 34 -4.75 -13.83 21.57
CA ALA A 34 -5.92 -14.25 22.35
C ALA A 34 -6.67 -15.43 21.71
N LEU A 35 -6.81 -15.45 20.39
CA LEU A 35 -7.44 -16.55 19.66
C LEU A 35 -6.58 -17.82 19.69
N ALA A 36 -5.25 -17.70 19.62
CA ALA A 36 -4.35 -18.85 19.75
C ALA A 36 -4.46 -19.50 21.14
N ASP A 37 -4.45 -18.69 22.21
CA ASP A 37 -4.63 -19.15 23.58
C ASP A 37 -5.99 -19.82 23.78
N TYR A 38 -7.04 -19.23 23.19
CA TYR A 38 -8.37 -19.81 23.20
C TYR A 38 -8.39 -21.20 22.55
N LEU A 39 -7.81 -21.34 21.36
CA LEU A 39 -7.76 -22.60 20.62
C LEU A 39 -6.99 -23.69 21.38
N LEU A 40 -5.85 -23.35 22.00
CA LEU A 40 -5.05 -24.28 22.81
C LEU A 40 -5.82 -24.80 24.03
N LYS A 41 -6.59 -23.92 24.68
CA LYS A 41 -7.29 -24.23 25.94
C LYS A 41 -8.59 -25.02 25.72
N PHE A 42 -9.40 -24.61 24.75
CA PHE A 42 -10.74 -25.17 24.58
C PHE A 42 -10.79 -26.35 23.61
N GLN A 43 -9.80 -26.49 22.73
CA GLN A 43 -9.71 -27.61 21.79
C GLN A 43 -11.06 -27.90 21.09
N GLU A 44 -11.82 -26.84 20.75
CA GLU A 44 -13.22 -26.89 20.27
C GLU A 44 -13.44 -27.77 19.04
N THR A 45 -12.36 -28.24 18.42
CA THR A 45 -12.31 -28.97 17.16
C THR A 45 -11.87 -30.42 17.30
N LYS A 46 -12.06 -31.09 18.46
CA LYS A 46 -11.99 -32.57 18.55
C LYS A 46 -13.04 -33.31 17.68
N VAL A 47 -13.67 -32.62 16.73
CA VAL A 47 -14.59 -33.17 15.74
C VAL A 47 -13.81 -33.43 14.46
N GLU A 48 -13.75 -34.69 14.04
CA GLU A 48 -13.21 -35.07 12.73
C GLU A 48 -14.34 -35.28 11.73
N TYR A 49 -14.31 -34.55 10.63
CA TYR A 49 -15.32 -34.65 9.58
C TYR A 49 -14.72 -34.61 8.17
N PRO A 50 -15.27 -35.40 7.23
CA PRO A 50 -14.99 -35.18 5.81
C PRO A 50 -15.74 -33.93 5.33
N LEU A 51 -15.04 -33.11 4.54
CA LEU A 51 -15.53 -31.90 3.89
C LEU A 51 -15.30 -32.05 2.38
N SER A 52 -16.36 -31.99 1.60
CA SER A 52 -16.28 -31.93 0.14
C SER A 52 -16.49 -30.49 -0.31
N VAL A 53 -15.60 -29.98 -1.15
CA VAL A 53 -15.64 -28.62 -1.70
C VAL A 53 -15.92 -28.70 -3.18
N LEU A 54 -17.01 -28.06 -3.60
CA LEU A 54 -17.44 -28.02 -4.99
C LEU A 54 -17.38 -26.60 -5.54
N LEU A 55 -17.00 -26.48 -6.80
CA LEU A 55 -17.06 -25.26 -7.59
C LEU A 55 -17.97 -25.53 -8.79
N ASP A 56 -19.06 -24.77 -8.89
CA ASP A 56 -20.09 -24.92 -9.93
C ASP A 56 -20.63 -26.36 -10.07
N GLY A 57 -20.69 -27.08 -8.94
CA GLY A 57 -21.13 -28.47 -8.88
C GLY A 57 -20.04 -29.51 -9.20
N GLY A 58 -18.87 -29.09 -9.68
CA GLY A 58 -17.71 -29.96 -9.84
C GLY A 58 -16.94 -30.13 -8.53
N SER A 59 -16.58 -31.36 -8.16
CA SER A 59 -15.74 -31.62 -6.97
C SER A 59 -14.32 -31.09 -7.19
N VAL A 60 -13.89 -30.17 -6.33
CA VAL A 60 -12.54 -29.59 -6.37
C VAL A 60 -11.62 -30.29 -5.38
N LYS A 61 -12.15 -30.67 -4.21
CA LYS A 61 -11.37 -31.32 -3.16
C LYS A 61 -12.26 -32.02 -2.15
N GLU A 62 -11.79 -33.16 -1.67
CA GLU A 62 -12.25 -33.75 -0.41
C GLU A 62 -11.14 -33.63 0.62
N ALA A 63 -11.48 -33.14 1.81
CA ALA A 63 -10.56 -32.95 2.92
C ALA A 63 -11.12 -33.61 4.18
N LYS A 64 -10.26 -34.32 4.92
CA LYS A 64 -10.60 -34.75 6.28
C LYS A 64 -10.13 -33.66 7.24
N VAL A 65 -11.05 -32.90 7.82
CA VAL A 65 -10.73 -31.82 8.78
C VAL A 65 -10.74 -32.38 10.20
N SER A 66 -9.73 -32.02 10.98
CA SER A 66 -9.52 -32.38 12.39
C SER A 66 -8.80 -31.24 13.11
N TRP A 67 -8.81 -31.24 14.44
CA TRP A 67 -8.05 -30.22 15.21
C TRP A 67 -6.56 -30.16 14.87
N ARG A 68 -5.95 -31.29 14.43
CA ARG A 68 -4.51 -31.35 14.13
C ARG A 68 -4.15 -30.73 12.79
N ASN A 69 -5.07 -30.73 11.83
CA ASN A 69 -4.79 -30.29 10.46
C ASN A 69 -5.64 -29.08 10.02
N MET A 70 -6.49 -28.53 10.90
CA MET A 70 -7.37 -27.40 10.55
C MET A 70 -6.61 -26.14 10.13
N LEU A 71 -5.35 -25.99 10.56
CA LEU A 71 -4.47 -24.88 10.16
C LEU A 71 -3.47 -25.28 9.06
N ASP A 72 -3.49 -26.53 8.62
CA ASP A 72 -2.56 -27.00 7.60
C ASP A 72 -2.85 -26.32 6.27
N MET A 73 -1.79 -25.91 5.59
CA MET A 73 -1.90 -25.36 4.23
C MET A 73 -2.48 -26.36 3.23
N THR A 74 -2.44 -27.66 3.55
CA THR A 74 -3.06 -28.73 2.75
C THR A 74 -4.57 -28.63 2.70
N ASN A 75 -5.24 -27.89 3.59
CA ASN A 75 -6.69 -27.63 3.51
C ASN A 75 -7.02 -26.37 2.70
N ARG A 76 -6.01 -25.67 2.16
CA ARG A 76 -6.24 -24.57 1.22
C ARG A 76 -6.59 -25.13 -0.17
N ILE A 77 -7.50 -24.44 -0.82
CA ILE A 77 -7.90 -24.67 -2.21
C ILE A 77 -7.61 -23.39 -2.95
N ARG A 78 -6.77 -23.47 -3.98
CA ARG A 78 -6.47 -22.35 -4.86
C ARG A 78 -7.04 -22.67 -6.22
N VAL A 79 -7.98 -21.84 -6.67
CA VAL A 79 -8.51 -21.88 -8.02
C VAL A 79 -7.83 -20.76 -8.79
N ASP A 80 -7.14 -21.10 -9.87
CA ASP A 80 -6.54 -20.10 -10.73
C ASP A 80 -7.62 -19.39 -11.57
N GLY A 81 -7.44 -18.09 -11.81
CA GLY A 81 -8.37 -17.30 -12.59
C GLY A 81 -8.54 -17.80 -14.03
N SER A 82 -7.53 -18.45 -14.61
CA SER A 82 -7.61 -19.07 -15.94
C SER A 82 -8.64 -20.21 -16.03
N HIS A 83 -8.98 -20.82 -14.90
CA HIS A 83 -9.97 -21.90 -14.83
C HIS A 83 -11.39 -21.38 -14.56
N LEU A 84 -11.55 -20.06 -14.38
CA LEU A 84 -12.83 -19.42 -14.11
C LEU A 84 -13.33 -18.71 -15.37
N LYS A 85 -14.55 -19.04 -15.79
CA LYS A 85 -15.23 -18.33 -16.89
C LYS A 85 -15.80 -17.00 -16.36
N PRO A 86 -15.91 -15.95 -17.18
CA PRO A 86 -16.61 -14.74 -16.77
C PRO A 86 -18.04 -15.06 -16.31
N GLY A 87 -18.41 -14.61 -15.11
CA GLY A 87 -19.75 -14.81 -14.58
C GLY A 87 -19.79 -15.09 -13.08
N ARG A 88 -20.95 -15.56 -12.62
CA ARG A 88 -21.19 -15.92 -11.22
C ARG A 88 -20.80 -17.37 -11.01
N HIS A 89 -19.91 -17.60 -10.06
CA HIS A 89 -19.54 -18.95 -9.59
C HIS A 89 -20.21 -19.28 -8.26
N ARG A 90 -20.47 -20.57 -8.04
CA ARG A 90 -21.01 -21.09 -6.78
C ARG A 90 -20.00 -22.03 -6.14
N ILE A 91 -19.59 -21.70 -4.92
CA ILE A 91 -18.79 -22.58 -4.07
C ILE A 91 -19.72 -23.23 -3.05
N THR A 92 -19.70 -24.57 -3.01
CA THR A 92 -20.50 -25.37 -2.08
C THR A 92 -19.58 -26.12 -1.14
N LEU A 93 -19.87 -26.05 0.17
CA LEU A 93 -19.16 -26.78 1.22
C LEU A 93 -20.09 -27.83 1.81
N GLU A 94 -19.81 -29.11 1.53
CA GLU A 94 -20.61 -30.23 2.02
C GLU A 94 -19.90 -30.92 3.18
N LYS A 95 -20.51 -30.82 4.36
CA LYS A 95 -20.01 -31.44 5.59
C LYS A 95 -20.91 -32.59 6.01
N LYS A 96 -20.36 -33.80 6.10
CA LYS A 96 -21.14 -35.03 6.38
C LYS A 96 -21.35 -35.33 7.87
N LYS A 97 -20.85 -34.50 8.79
CA LYS A 97 -21.03 -34.68 10.24
C LYS A 97 -21.37 -33.36 10.96
N PRO A 98 -22.09 -33.40 12.11
CA PRO A 98 -22.34 -32.23 12.95
C PRO A 98 -21.04 -31.66 13.54
N GLY A 99 -21.05 -30.38 13.90
CA GLY A 99 -19.90 -29.67 14.50
C GLY A 99 -19.62 -28.32 13.82
N PRO A 100 -18.77 -27.47 14.39
CA PRO A 100 -18.42 -26.18 13.76
C PRO A 100 -17.55 -26.39 12.50
N LEU A 101 -17.83 -25.62 11.45
CA LEU A 101 -16.98 -25.50 10.26
C LEU A 101 -16.50 -24.05 10.17
N PHE A 102 -15.18 -23.87 10.29
CA PHE A 102 -14.54 -22.58 10.08
C PHE A 102 -13.92 -22.57 8.68
N TYR A 103 -14.24 -21.55 7.89
CA TYR A 103 -13.68 -21.37 6.57
C TYR A 103 -13.43 -19.88 6.31
N SER A 104 -12.48 -19.59 5.44
CA SER A 104 -12.22 -18.26 4.91
C SER A 104 -12.10 -18.38 3.41
N MET A 105 -12.71 -17.44 2.69
CA MET A 105 -12.65 -17.38 1.24
C MET A 105 -12.10 -16.01 0.85
N THR A 106 -11.06 -16.01 0.03
CA THR A 106 -10.40 -14.78 -0.42
C THR A 106 -10.25 -14.83 -1.92
N ALA A 107 -10.68 -13.77 -2.60
CA ALA A 107 -10.40 -13.54 -4.00
C ALA A 107 -9.29 -12.50 -4.14
N GLN A 108 -8.26 -12.80 -4.92
CA GLN A 108 -7.19 -11.87 -5.25
C GLN A 108 -7.25 -11.62 -6.75
N TYR A 109 -7.41 -10.37 -7.15
CA TYR A 109 -7.47 -9.96 -8.55
C TYR A 109 -6.74 -8.64 -8.74
N VAL A 110 -6.17 -8.46 -9.92
CA VAL A 110 -5.57 -7.18 -10.32
C VAL A 110 -6.64 -6.39 -11.04
N PHE A 111 -7.10 -5.32 -10.40
CA PHE A 111 -7.92 -4.31 -11.08
C PHE A 111 -6.99 -3.35 -11.83
N LYS A 112 -7.22 -3.16 -13.13
CA LYS A 112 -6.48 -2.19 -13.97
C LYS A 112 -7.35 -0.97 -14.23
N PRO A 113 -7.46 -0.01 -13.30
CA PRO A 113 -8.13 1.25 -13.57
C PRO A 113 -7.39 2.00 -14.68
N LYS A 114 -8.11 2.79 -15.48
CA LYS A 114 -7.48 3.70 -16.45
C LYS A 114 -6.62 4.78 -15.77
N ARG A 115 -7.02 5.20 -14.56
CA ARG A 115 -6.32 6.16 -13.72
C ARG A 115 -6.76 6.04 -12.28
N ILE A 116 -5.84 6.16 -11.33
CA ILE A 116 -6.18 6.23 -9.90
C ILE A 116 -6.36 7.70 -9.48
N LEU A 117 -7.55 8.02 -8.94
CA LEU A 117 -7.91 9.34 -8.46
C LEU A 117 -7.50 9.55 -7.00
N ALA A 118 -7.24 10.81 -6.65
CA ALA A 118 -7.02 11.21 -5.26
C ALA A 118 -8.29 10.94 -4.42
N GLU A 119 -8.08 10.52 -3.18
CA GLU A 119 -9.13 10.25 -2.21
C GLU A 119 -8.56 10.50 -0.81
N GLY A 120 -9.38 10.92 0.15
CA GLY A 120 -8.93 11.03 1.52
C GLY A 120 -10.07 11.21 2.51
N ASN A 121 -9.85 10.71 3.72
CA ASN A 121 -10.74 10.78 4.86
C ASN A 121 -9.94 11.24 6.09
N GLY A 122 -10.32 12.38 6.68
CA GLY A 122 -9.59 13.08 7.75
C GLY A 122 -8.30 13.78 7.32
N MET A 123 -7.67 13.34 6.23
CA MET A 123 -6.52 14.02 5.64
C MET A 123 -6.55 13.96 4.11
N LYS A 124 -5.86 14.92 3.47
CA LYS A 124 -5.70 15.02 2.02
C LYS A 124 -4.23 15.17 1.67
N ILE A 125 -3.81 14.58 0.56
CA ILE A 125 -2.43 14.69 0.08
C ILE A 125 -2.40 15.06 -1.40
N LYS A 126 -1.57 16.06 -1.72
CA LYS A 126 -1.27 16.47 -3.09
C LYS A 126 0.22 16.29 -3.32
N ARG A 127 0.57 15.43 -4.28
CA ARG A 127 1.94 15.24 -4.75
C ARG A 127 2.21 16.15 -5.95
N ARG A 128 3.34 16.86 -5.91
CA ARG A 128 3.88 17.65 -7.02
C ARG A 128 5.34 17.34 -7.23
N TYR A 129 5.79 17.51 -8.47
CA TYR A 129 7.16 17.28 -8.88
C TYR A 129 7.74 18.59 -9.41
N PHE A 130 8.99 18.85 -9.09
CA PHE A 130 9.70 20.03 -9.55
C PHE A 130 11.07 19.64 -10.11
N LYS A 131 11.35 19.98 -11.37
CA LYS A 131 12.71 19.88 -11.90
C LYS A 131 13.56 20.96 -11.26
N LEU A 132 14.67 20.54 -10.66
CA LEU A 132 15.68 21.44 -10.12
C LEU A 132 16.68 21.80 -11.22
N PRO A 133 17.17 23.06 -11.26
CA PRO A 133 18.20 23.43 -12.20
C PRO A 133 19.49 22.64 -11.92
N SER A 134 20.15 22.18 -12.98
CA SER A 134 21.46 21.52 -12.87
C SER A 134 22.42 22.47 -12.18
N ARG A 135 23.06 22.01 -11.10
CA ARG A 135 23.97 22.82 -10.31
C ARG A 135 25.28 22.99 -11.09
N THR A 136 25.33 23.93 -12.02
CA THR A 136 26.59 24.41 -12.57
C THR A 136 27.40 24.98 -11.39
N LEU A 137 28.69 24.62 -11.31
CA LEU A 137 29.64 24.95 -10.24
C LEU A 137 29.93 26.46 -10.07
N SER A 138 28.99 27.36 -10.34
CA SER A 138 29.17 28.79 -10.07
C SER A 138 28.81 29.10 -8.63
N LYS A 139 29.85 29.21 -7.80
CA LYS A 139 29.82 29.86 -6.48
C LYS A 139 29.48 31.33 -6.68
N THR A 140 28.23 31.74 -6.46
CA THR A 140 27.88 33.10 -6.00
C THR A 140 26.45 33.11 -5.47
N THR A 141 26.36 33.27 -4.16
CA THR A 141 25.42 34.13 -3.41
C THR A 141 24.00 34.28 -3.98
N ASP A 142 23.08 33.44 -3.51
CA ASP A 142 21.75 33.79 -2.97
C ASP A 142 20.89 32.53 -2.86
N SER A 143 20.86 31.95 -1.65
CA SER A 143 20.31 30.62 -1.37
C SER A 143 18.78 30.52 -1.32
N ASN A 144 18.03 31.53 -1.77
CA ASN A 144 16.58 31.59 -1.52
C ASN A 144 15.68 31.59 -2.76
N ASN A 145 16.21 31.56 -3.99
CA ASN A 145 15.34 31.49 -5.17
C ASN A 145 15.94 30.63 -6.29
N GLN A 146 16.30 29.39 -5.97
CA GLN A 146 16.62 28.40 -6.99
C GLN A 146 15.33 28.09 -7.75
N GLN A 147 15.17 28.71 -8.93
CA GLN A 147 13.96 28.64 -9.74
C GLN A 147 13.69 27.19 -10.17
N ARG A 148 12.77 26.53 -9.46
CA ARG A 148 12.32 25.17 -9.75
C ARG A 148 11.17 25.20 -10.74
N THR A 149 11.15 24.29 -11.70
CA THR A 149 10.07 24.22 -12.72
C THR A 149 9.10 23.11 -12.32
N GLU A 150 7.82 23.41 -12.17
CA GLU A 150 6.80 22.39 -11.87
C GLU A 150 6.65 21.45 -13.06
N LEU A 151 6.62 20.14 -12.79
CA LEU A 151 6.36 19.09 -13.75
C LEU A 151 4.92 18.60 -13.60
N THR A 152 4.23 18.52 -14.72
CA THR A 152 2.84 18.11 -14.86
C THR A 152 2.73 16.73 -15.51
N ASP A 153 1.50 16.20 -15.53
CA ASP A 153 1.20 14.86 -16.03
C ASP A 153 1.51 14.75 -17.54
N GLY A 154 2.40 13.82 -17.89
CA GLY A 154 2.87 13.63 -19.28
C GLY A 154 4.12 14.42 -19.65
N ASP A 155 4.63 15.28 -18.76
CA ASP A 155 5.86 16.02 -19.02
C ASP A 155 7.07 15.10 -19.17
N SER A 156 8.02 15.57 -19.98
CA SER A 156 9.28 14.88 -20.24
C SER A 156 10.44 15.49 -19.46
N ILE A 157 11.24 14.61 -18.84
CA ILE A 157 12.51 14.94 -18.19
C ILE A 157 13.65 14.14 -18.82
N THR A 158 14.89 14.57 -18.66
CA THR A 158 16.07 13.89 -19.24
C THR A 158 16.85 13.13 -18.18
N ILE A 159 17.51 12.04 -18.57
CA ILE A 159 18.41 11.30 -17.68
C ILE A 159 19.44 12.26 -17.04
N GLY A 160 19.72 12.04 -15.75
CA GLY A 160 20.60 12.85 -14.92
C GLY A 160 19.96 14.11 -14.33
N ASP A 161 18.72 14.45 -14.69
CA ASP A 161 18.00 15.55 -14.04
C ASP A 161 17.71 15.22 -12.56
N THR A 162 17.69 16.26 -11.73
CA THR A 162 17.24 16.16 -10.34
C THR A 162 15.81 16.65 -10.22
N VAL A 163 14.95 15.84 -9.62
CA VAL A 163 13.54 16.14 -9.38
C VAL A 163 13.29 16.21 -7.89
N GLU A 164 12.73 17.32 -7.41
CA GLU A 164 12.21 17.45 -6.06
C GLU A 164 10.74 17.04 -6.04
N VAL A 165 10.40 16.10 -5.17
CA VAL A 165 9.03 15.69 -4.89
C VAL A 165 8.55 16.50 -3.68
N GLU A 166 7.38 17.12 -3.78
CA GLU A 166 6.72 17.84 -2.70
C GLU A 166 5.35 17.21 -2.42
N LEU A 167 5.22 16.65 -1.23
CA LEU A 167 3.97 16.13 -0.69
C LEU A 167 3.34 17.21 0.18
N THR A 168 2.28 17.83 -0.29
CA THR A 168 1.48 18.78 0.50
C THR A 168 0.35 18.02 1.18
N ILE A 169 0.39 17.96 2.50
CA ILE A 169 -0.58 17.26 3.34
C ILE A 169 -1.47 18.29 4.01
N THR A 170 -2.78 18.08 3.97
CA THR A 170 -3.75 18.87 4.73
C THR A 170 -4.45 17.94 5.71
N ALA A 171 -4.25 18.16 7.01
CA ALA A 171 -4.86 17.40 8.08
C ALA A 171 -6.05 18.18 8.66
N ASP A 172 -7.21 17.52 8.77
CA ASP A 172 -8.43 18.14 9.27
C ASP A 172 -8.38 18.31 10.81
N GLU A 173 -7.65 17.44 11.51
CA GLU A 173 -7.41 17.45 12.96
C GLU A 173 -5.95 17.07 13.29
N ASP A 174 -5.61 17.07 14.57
CA ASP A 174 -4.33 16.56 15.06
C ASP A 174 -4.31 15.02 15.00
N TYR A 175 -3.22 14.43 14.49
CA TYR A 175 -3.05 12.99 14.35
C TYR A 175 -1.73 12.49 14.93
N ASP A 176 -1.82 11.37 15.64
CA ASP A 176 -0.69 10.60 16.14
C ASP A 176 -0.29 9.48 15.19
N PHE A 177 1.02 9.24 15.06
CA PHE A 177 1.61 8.09 14.36
C PHE A 177 1.04 7.88 12.94
N VAL A 178 1.34 8.82 12.05
CA VAL A 178 0.94 8.74 10.64
C VAL A 178 2.13 8.37 9.77
N ALA A 179 1.87 7.56 8.74
CA ALA A 179 2.86 7.15 7.77
C ALA A 179 2.45 7.64 6.37
N PHE A 180 3.42 8.16 5.61
CA PHE A 180 3.25 8.53 4.21
C PHE A 180 4.20 7.71 3.34
N GLU A 181 3.66 6.80 2.55
CA GLU A 181 4.39 5.99 1.59
C GLU A 181 4.25 6.61 0.20
N ASP A 182 5.37 7.05 -0.37
CA ASP A 182 5.41 7.62 -1.72
C ASP A 182 6.17 6.70 -2.68
N PRO A 183 5.45 5.98 -3.57
CA PRO A 183 6.08 5.19 -4.63
C PRO A 183 6.94 6.08 -5.53
N LYS A 184 8.18 5.66 -5.77
CA LYS A 184 9.06 6.36 -6.70
C LYS A 184 8.68 6.00 -8.14
N PRO A 185 8.85 6.93 -9.11
CA PRO A 185 8.88 6.54 -10.51
C PRO A 185 10.00 5.49 -10.74
N ALA A 186 9.73 4.41 -11.46
CA ALA A 186 10.69 3.30 -11.60
C ALA A 186 12.01 3.68 -12.29
N GLY A 187 12.05 4.79 -13.03
CA GLY A 187 13.29 5.32 -13.62
C GLY A 187 14.04 6.33 -12.73
N CYS A 188 13.68 6.45 -11.45
CA CYS A 188 14.23 7.44 -10.54
C CYS A 188 14.71 6.84 -9.21
N GLU A 189 15.87 7.29 -8.74
CA GLU A 189 16.47 6.89 -7.46
C GLU A 189 16.53 8.06 -6.48
N PRO A 190 16.42 7.83 -5.16
CA PRO A 190 16.55 8.89 -4.17
C PRO A 190 17.99 9.41 -4.15
N LEU A 191 18.14 10.74 -4.13
CA LEU A 191 19.44 11.39 -4.06
C LEU A 191 20.09 11.23 -2.67
N GLN A 192 19.26 11.08 -1.64
CA GLN A 192 19.71 10.84 -0.28
C GLN A 192 20.12 9.37 -0.13
N LEU A 193 21.24 9.11 0.54
CA LEU A 193 21.80 7.76 0.68
C LEU A 193 21.40 7.05 1.99
N ARG A 194 20.96 7.80 2.99
CA ARG A 194 20.71 7.28 4.33
C ARG A 194 19.31 7.64 4.80
N SER A 195 18.58 6.60 5.22
CA SER A 195 17.40 6.70 6.05
C SER A 195 17.74 7.33 7.41
N GLY A 196 16.75 7.89 8.08
CA GLY A 196 16.87 8.42 9.44
C GLY A 196 15.99 9.63 9.71
N SER A 197 16.13 10.17 10.91
CA SER A 197 15.41 11.37 11.34
C SER A 197 15.78 12.57 10.47
N THR A 198 14.76 13.18 9.87
CA THR A 198 14.86 14.42 9.11
C THR A 198 13.91 15.45 9.70
N TRP A 199 14.38 16.69 9.75
CA TRP A 199 13.60 17.83 10.18
C TRP A 199 13.44 18.78 8.99
N GLY A 200 12.20 19.10 8.63
CA GLY A 200 11.92 19.96 7.49
C GLY A 200 10.52 20.53 7.56
N ASP A 201 10.38 21.81 7.18
CA ASP A 201 9.09 22.51 7.11
C ASP A 201 8.23 22.39 8.41
N GLY A 202 8.89 22.31 9.57
CA GLY A 202 8.24 22.20 10.89
C GLY A 202 7.88 20.78 11.34
N LEU A 203 8.20 19.75 10.55
CA LEU A 203 7.95 18.35 10.86
C LEU A 203 9.24 17.59 11.18
N CYS A 204 9.20 16.82 12.27
CA CYS A 204 10.15 15.75 12.54
C CYS A 204 9.62 14.47 11.93
N THR A 205 10.35 13.90 10.98
CA THR A 205 9.96 12.63 10.36
C THR A 205 11.11 11.65 10.40
N ASN A 206 10.80 10.37 10.59
CA ASN A 206 11.77 9.32 10.29
C ASN A 206 11.58 8.91 8.83
N LEU A 207 12.58 9.17 8.01
CA LEU A 207 12.58 8.90 6.58
C LEU A 207 13.19 7.53 6.31
N GLU A 208 12.44 6.65 5.65
CA GLU A 208 12.93 5.37 5.14
C GLU A 208 12.98 5.40 3.62
N LEU A 209 14.19 5.23 3.09
CA LEU A 209 14.44 5.08 1.67
C LEU A 209 14.45 3.58 1.34
N ARG A 210 13.48 3.15 0.54
CA ARG A 210 13.37 1.77 0.05
C ARG A 210 13.56 1.75 -1.46
N ASP A 211 13.63 0.55 -2.03
CA ASP A 211 13.82 0.34 -3.46
C ASP A 211 12.60 0.83 -4.28
N GLU A 212 11.38 0.57 -3.82
CA GLU A 212 10.16 0.95 -4.56
C GLU A 212 9.55 2.28 -4.11
N ASN A 213 9.74 2.67 -2.85
CA ASN A 213 9.09 3.86 -2.27
C ASN A 213 9.99 4.63 -1.28
N VAL A 214 9.55 5.84 -0.94
CA VAL A 214 10.09 6.64 0.16
C VAL A 214 8.99 6.77 1.21
N THR A 215 9.29 6.40 2.46
CA THR A 215 8.31 6.41 3.54
C THR A 215 8.68 7.41 4.63
N PHE A 216 7.73 8.25 5.00
CA PHE A 216 7.85 9.20 6.09
C PHE A 216 7.01 8.73 7.26
N PHE A 217 7.63 8.52 8.42
CA PHE A 217 6.92 8.29 9.67
C PHE A 217 6.89 9.59 10.48
N VAL A 218 5.70 10.06 10.81
CA VAL A 218 5.48 11.30 11.55
C VAL A 218 4.79 10.94 12.86
N SER A 219 5.45 11.20 13.99
CA SER A 219 4.89 10.87 15.31
C SER A 219 3.69 11.75 15.67
N TRP A 220 3.73 13.03 15.30
CA TRP A 220 2.67 14.00 15.54
C TRP A 220 2.49 14.89 14.32
N LEU A 221 1.30 14.88 13.74
CA LEU A 221 0.89 15.74 12.63
C LEU A 221 -0.22 16.66 13.13
N SER A 222 0.09 17.94 13.33
CA SER A 222 -0.93 18.89 13.76
C SER A 222 -1.93 19.19 12.64
N LYS A 223 -3.11 19.67 13.02
CA LYS A 223 -4.10 20.24 12.12
C LYS A 223 -3.49 21.34 11.26
N GLY A 224 -3.85 21.35 9.98
CA GLY A 224 -3.39 22.35 9.02
C GLY A 224 -2.61 21.76 7.85
N THR A 225 -1.77 22.59 7.22
CA THR A 225 -1.05 22.22 6.00
C THR A 225 0.44 22.04 6.27
N HIS A 226 0.95 20.91 5.81
CA HIS A 226 2.33 20.50 5.99
C HIS A 226 2.97 20.10 4.67
N LYS A 227 4.30 20.15 4.60
CA LYS A 227 5.05 19.76 3.42
C LYS A 227 6.13 18.77 3.77
N LEU A 228 6.21 17.69 3.01
CA LEU A 228 7.34 16.78 3.01
C LEU A 228 8.01 16.86 1.64
N ARG A 229 9.33 16.96 1.64
CA ARG A 229 10.12 17.08 0.42
C ARG A 229 11.27 16.11 0.40
N TYR A 230 11.54 15.55 -0.76
CA TYR A 230 12.73 14.75 -1.00
C TYR A 230 13.14 14.86 -2.47
N LYS A 231 14.37 14.46 -2.77
CA LYS A 231 14.96 14.60 -4.10
C LYS A 231 15.23 13.25 -4.72
N LEU A 232 14.93 13.16 -6.01
CA LEU A 232 15.14 12.03 -6.88
C LEU A 232 16.11 12.42 -7.99
N ARG A 233 16.84 11.45 -8.50
CA ARG A 233 17.65 11.55 -9.71
C ARG A 233 17.13 10.57 -10.76
N THR A 234 16.97 11.04 -11.99
CA THR A 234 16.53 10.20 -13.11
C THR A 234 17.69 9.37 -13.66
N GLU A 235 17.50 8.06 -13.78
CA GLU A 235 18.55 7.12 -14.18
C GLU A 235 18.19 6.34 -15.45
N MET A 236 16.91 6.00 -15.68
CA MET A 236 16.50 5.15 -16.79
C MET A 236 15.44 5.81 -17.68
N THR A 237 15.57 5.67 -19.01
CA THR A 237 14.56 6.15 -19.97
C THR A 237 13.30 5.29 -19.95
N GLY A 238 12.16 5.89 -20.28
CA GLY A 238 10.89 5.19 -20.39
C GLY A 238 9.68 6.06 -20.04
N THR A 239 8.49 5.51 -20.23
CA THR A 239 7.24 6.09 -19.72
C THR A 239 6.82 5.33 -18.48
N PHE A 240 6.72 6.03 -17.35
CA PHE A 240 6.47 5.42 -16.05
C PHE A 240 5.16 5.94 -15.46
N HIS A 241 4.31 5.00 -15.04
CA HIS A 241 3.14 5.28 -14.22
C HIS A 241 3.56 5.31 -12.76
N VAL A 242 3.41 6.47 -12.11
CA VAL A 242 3.74 6.60 -10.69
C VAL A 242 2.49 6.39 -9.87
N LEU A 243 2.48 5.29 -9.11
CA LEU A 243 1.40 4.97 -8.19
C LEU A 243 1.18 6.13 -7.20
N PRO A 244 -0.08 6.36 -6.76
CA PRO A 244 -0.37 7.35 -5.74
C PRO A 244 0.46 7.21 -4.47
N THR A 245 0.85 8.35 -3.89
CA THR A 245 1.26 8.41 -2.49
C THR A 245 0.12 7.95 -1.61
N LYS A 246 0.40 7.18 -0.56
CA LYS A 246 -0.57 6.77 0.45
C LYS A 246 -0.19 7.40 1.78
N GLY A 247 -1.14 8.02 2.45
CA GLY A 247 -1.01 8.46 3.84
C GLY A 247 -2.03 7.74 4.70
N PHE A 248 -1.66 7.31 5.90
CA PHE A 248 -2.58 6.65 6.83
C PHE A 248 -2.15 6.82 8.28
N ALA A 249 -3.11 6.88 9.19
CA ALA A 249 -2.84 6.74 10.61
C ALA A 249 -2.65 5.27 10.97
N MET A 250 -1.57 4.94 11.66
CA MET A 250 -1.17 3.54 11.92
C MET A 250 -2.15 2.80 12.85
N TYR A 251 -2.86 3.55 13.70
CA TYR A 251 -3.77 3.00 14.71
C TYR A 251 -5.24 3.43 14.53
N ALA A 252 -5.53 4.20 13.50
CA ALA A 252 -6.87 4.65 13.11
C ALA A 252 -7.01 4.51 11.58
N PRO A 253 -7.18 3.29 11.06
CA PRO A 253 -7.11 2.99 9.61
C PRO A 253 -8.18 3.70 8.78
N GLU A 254 -9.27 4.14 9.40
CA GLU A 254 -10.29 4.99 8.79
C GLU A 254 -9.74 6.34 8.35
N ILE A 255 -8.66 6.82 8.97
CA ILE A 255 -7.97 8.05 8.57
C ILE A 255 -6.89 7.69 7.55
N HIS A 256 -7.16 8.01 6.30
CA HIS A 256 -6.27 7.70 5.20
C HIS A 256 -6.39 8.72 4.07
N THR A 257 -5.41 8.73 3.18
CA THR A 257 -5.37 9.57 2.00
C THR A 257 -4.55 8.93 0.91
N ARG A 258 -4.86 9.28 -0.33
CA ARG A 258 -4.03 8.98 -1.47
C ARG A 258 -4.01 10.12 -2.48
N SER A 259 -2.87 10.31 -3.13
CA SER A 259 -2.75 11.28 -4.22
C SER A 259 -3.40 10.76 -5.51
N ALA A 260 -3.39 11.58 -6.56
CA ALA A 260 -3.66 11.09 -7.91
C ALA A 260 -2.42 10.39 -8.48
N GLU A 261 -2.65 9.51 -9.45
CA GLU A 261 -1.62 8.96 -10.32
C GLU A 261 -1.09 10.02 -11.30
N VAL A 262 0.21 9.96 -11.59
CA VAL A 262 0.91 10.83 -12.54
C VAL A 262 1.77 9.97 -13.47
N VAL A 263 1.84 10.33 -14.75
CA VAL A 263 2.71 9.69 -15.75
C VAL A 263 3.89 10.59 -16.04
N PHE A 264 5.10 10.03 -16.02
CA PHE A 264 6.33 10.72 -16.44
C PHE A 264 6.98 10.05 -17.63
N ARG A 265 7.58 10.88 -18.50
CA ARG A 265 8.43 10.41 -19.59
C ARG A 265 9.88 10.80 -19.28
N ILE A 266 10.77 9.82 -19.22
CA ILE A 266 12.21 10.05 -19.07
C ILE A 266 12.85 9.77 -20.43
N LEU A 267 13.44 10.80 -21.02
CA LEU A 267 14.08 10.77 -22.33
C LEU A 267 15.60 10.72 -22.18
N ASP A 268 16.26 10.22 -23.22
CA ASP A 268 17.69 10.36 -23.34
C ASP A 268 18.05 11.81 -23.67
N ARG A 269 19.25 12.24 -23.27
CA ARG A 269 19.72 13.61 -23.47
C ARG A 269 19.96 13.93 -24.95
N THR A 270 20.25 12.90 -25.75
CA THR A 270 20.41 12.98 -27.21
C THR A 270 19.09 13.25 -27.94
N ALA A 271 17.98 12.69 -27.45
CA ALA A 271 16.67 12.77 -28.09
C ALA A 271 16.01 14.16 -28.02
N VAL A 272 16.37 15.00 -27.04
CA VAL A 272 15.82 16.36 -26.90
C VAL A 272 16.46 17.37 -27.87
N GLY A 273 17.64 17.04 -28.44
CA GLY A 273 18.31 17.89 -29.43
C GLY A 273 17.67 17.84 -30.82
N GLU A 274 17.08 16.72 -31.21
CA GLU A 274 16.52 16.51 -32.56
C GLU A 274 15.13 17.10 -32.76
N SER A 275 14.36 17.32 -31.69
CA SER A 275 13.03 17.94 -31.77
C SER A 275 13.08 19.44 -32.07
N ASN A 276 14.17 20.13 -31.68
CA ASN A 276 14.31 21.57 -31.93
C ASN A 276 14.91 21.90 -33.31
N SER A 277 15.49 20.92 -34.01
CA SER A 277 16.04 21.12 -35.37
C SER A 277 14.99 20.98 -36.48
N ASN A 278 13.82 20.40 -36.19
CA ASN A 278 12.76 20.18 -37.19
C ASN A 278 11.71 21.30 -37.25
N GLU A 279 11.81 22.34 -36.44
CA GLU A 279 10.95 23.55 -36.53
C GLU A 279 11.64 24.76 -37.21
N GLN A 280 12.87 24.59 -37.72
CA GLN A 280 13.63 25.65 -38.39
C GLN A 280 13.97 25.37 -39.86
N ASN A 281 13.21 24.52 -40.55
CA ASN A 281 13.35 24.32 -41.99
C ASN A 281 12.01 24.39 -42.73
#